data_AF-A0A958J812-F1
#
_entry.id   AF-A0A958J812-F1
#
_cell.length_a   1.000
_cell.length_b   1.000
_cell.length_c   1.000
_cell.angle_alpha   90.00
_cell.angle_beta   90.00
_cell.angle_gamma   90.00
#
_symmetry.space_group_name_H-M   'P 1'
#
loop_
_entity.id
_entity.type
_entity.pdbx_description
1 polymer ?
#
loop_
_entity_poly.entity_id
_entity_poly.type
_entity_poly.pdbx_seq_one_letter_code
_entity_poly.pdbx_strand_id
1 'polypeptide(L)'
;WHHGQYMVRHYRKAVIEAAKHHIMIDAHEPIKDTGIRRTYPNMMTREGARGQEFNAWGENHGNPPEHTTILPFTRLLGGPMDFTPGIFDLLFEEARPDNRVNTTLTKQLALYVVLYSPLHMAADLPENYEARPEPFQFIRDVPTDWEDTRVLNASIGNYLTVVRKDRNSADWYLGSISDAEGRVLHAPLNFLAPGQTYLAEIYRDGPSG
;
A
#
# COMPACT_ATOMS: atom_id res chain seq x y z
N TRP A 1 -0.53 -13.07 -25.19
CA TRP A 1 -0.93 -13.02 -23.77
C TRP A 1 0.17 -12.38 -22.94
N HIS A 2 -0.19 -11.43 -22.06
CA HIS A 2 0.71 -10.82 -21.07
C HIS A 2 1.46 -11.87 -20.23
N HIS A 3 0.86 -13.04 -20.02
CA HIS A 3 1.43 -14.10 -19.17
C HIS A 3 2.03 -15.29 -19.95
N GLY A 4 2.11 -15.18 -21.28
CA GLY A 4 2.70 -16.25 -22.12
C GLY A 4 4.23 -16.29 -22.03
N GLN A 5 4.84 -17.40 -22.45
CA GLN A 5 6.29 -17.60 -22.41
C GLN A 5 7.08 -16.45 -23.06
N TYR A 6 6.58 -15.92 -24.19
CA TYR A 6 7.20 -14.78 -24.88
C TYR A 6 7.29 -13.55 -23.96
N MET A 7 6.18 -13.17 -23.32
CA MET A 7 6.14 -12.00 -22.44
C MET A 7 6.94 -12.22 -21.16
N VAL A 8 6.93 -13.43 -20.59
CA VAL A 8 7.81 -13.78 -19.44
C VAL A 8 9.29 -13.54 -19.79
N ARG A 9 9.72 -13.93 -21.00
CA ARG A 9 11.09 -13.67 -21.48
C ARG A 9 11.33 -12.17 -21.71
N HIS A 10 10.34 -11.44 -22.22
CA HIS A 10 10.41 -9.99 -22.42
C HIS A 10 10.62 -9.24 -21.09
N TYR A 11 9.76 -9.44 -20.09
CA TYR A 11 9.91 -8.78 -18.78
C TYR A 11 11.27 -9.10 -18.14
N ARG A 12 11.72 -10.37 -18.22
CA ARG A 12 13.06 -10.73 -17.72
C ARG A 12 14.17 -10.00 -18.48
N LYS A 13 14.07 -9.88 -19.80
CA LYS A 13 15.06 -9.14 -20.60
C LYS A 13 15.10 -7.66 -20.20
N ALA A 14 13.94 -7.02 -20.00
CA ALA A 14 13.86 -5.63 -19.55
C ALA A 14 14.54 -5.43 -18.19
N VAL A 15 14.25 -6.29 -17.19
CA VAL A 15 14.87 -6.24 -15.87
C VAL A 15 16.39 -6.41 -15.93
N ILE A 16 16.89 -7.39 -16.70
CA ILE A 16 18.33 -7.64 -16.88
C ILE A 16 19.01 -6.46 -17.57
N GLU A 17 18.40 -5.91 -18.61
CA GLU A 17 18.97 -4.80 -19.36
C GLU A 17 19.02 -3.55 -18.49
N ALA A 18 17.93 -3.19 -17.82
CA ALA A 18 17.88 -2.07 -16.88
C ALA A 18 18.94 -2.17 -15.78
N ALA A 19 19.20 -3.38 -15.27
CA ALA A 19 20.23 -3.61 -14.24
C ALA A 19 21.64 -3.21 -14.71
N LYS A 20 21.97 -3.40 -16.00
CA LYS A 20 23.27 -2.99 -16.58
C LYS A 20 23.46 -1.47 -16.58
N HIS A 21 22.36 -0.72 -16.56
CA HIS A 21 22.34 0.75 -16.56
C HIS A 21 22.01 1.33 -15.18
N HIS A 22 22.01 0.50 -14.13
CA HIS A 22 21.62 0.91 -12.77
C HIS A 22 20.20 1.50 -12.68
N ILE A 23 19.29 1.02 -13.52
CA ILE A 23 17.88 1.44 -13.55
C ILE A 23 17.03 0.42 -12.79
N MET A 24 16.20 0.92 -11.88
CA MET A 24 15.15 0.16 -11.21
C MET A 24 13.89 0.13 -12.08
N ILE A 25 13.14 -0.97 -11.98
CA ILE A 25 11.90 -1.20 -12.72
C ILE A 25 10.74 -1.30 -11.74
N ASP A 26 9.73 -0.49 -12.03
CA ASP A 26 8.34 -0.69 -11.66
C ASP A 26 7.56 -1.02 -12.95
N ALA A 27 6.75 -2.07 -12.92
CA ALA A 27 6.06 -2.56 -14.11
C ALA A 27 4.54 -2.63 -13.91
N HIS A 28 3.81 -1.82 -14.67
CA HIS A 28 2.36 -1.93 -14.86
C HIS A 28 2.05 -2.91 -16.00
N GLU A 29 0.83 -3.47 -16.01
CA GLU A 29 0.42 -4.62 -16.83
C GLU A 29 1.45 -5.78 -16.89
N PRO A 30 2.00 -6.26 -15.76
CA PRO A 30 3.13 -7.18 -15.73
C PRO A 30 2.70 -8.65 -15.81
N ILE A 31 3.69 -9.56 -15.92
CA ILE A 31 3.52 -10.92 -15.38
C ILE A 31 3.39 -10.86 -13.85
N LYS A 32 2.52 -11.69 -13.26
CA LYS A 32 2.40 -11.83 -11.80
C LYS A 32 3.76 -12.07 -11.13
N ASP A 33 3.92 -11.55 -9.92
CA ASP A 33 5.16 -11.77 -9.18
C ASP A 33 5.31 -13.25 -8.78
N THR A 34 6.55 -13.73 -8.87
CA THR A 34 7.00 -15.08 -8.52
C THR A 34 8.35 -15.04 -7.78
N GLY A 35 8.73 -13.89 -7.21
CA GLY A 35 9.92 -13.72 -6.39
C GLY A 35 11.20 -13.35 -7.16
N ILE A 36 11.09 -12.94 -8.43
CA ILE A 36 12.25 -12.60 -9.28
C ILE A 36 13.13 -11.49 -8.69
N ARG A 37 12.54 -10.61 -7.86
CA ARG A 37 13.23 -9.54 -7.11
C ARG A 37 14.36 -10.06 -6.22
N ARG A 38 14.32 -11.32 -5.77
CA ARG A 38 15.43 -11.94 -5.04
C ARG A 38 16.67 -12.11 -5.92
N THR A 39 16.48 -12.45 -7.20
CA THR A 39 17.57 -12.64 -8.17
C THR A 39 17.98 -11.31 -8.80
N TYR A 40 17.01 -10.45 -9.08
CA TYR A 40 17.22 -9.14 -9.69
C TYR A 40 16.56 -8.05 -8.82
N PRO A 41 17.30 -7.52 -7.82
CA PRO A 41 16.75 -6.54 -6.87
C PRO A 41 16.29 -5.22 -7.50
N ASN A 42 16.74 -4.92 -8.72
CA ASN A 42 16.27 -3.75 -9.45
C ASN A 42 14.81 -3.90 -9.94
N MET A 43 14.21 -5.10 -9.92
CA MET A 43 12.76 -5.26 -10.06
C MET A 43 12.09 -4.92 -8.72
N MET A 44 11.80 -3.63 -8.52
CA MET A 44 11.37 -3.07 -7.24
C MET A 44 9.93 -3.49 -6.90
N THR A 45 9.01 -3.20 -7.79
CA THR A 45 7.58 -3.45 -7.59
C THR A 45 6.87 -3.60 -8.93
N ARG A 46 5.57 -3.85 -8.89
CA ARG A 46 4.72 -4.00 -10.08
C ARG A 46 3.25 -3.83 -9.69
N GLU A 47 2.39 -3.44 -10.63
CA GLU A 47 0.95 -3.31 -10.34
C GLU A 47 0.24 -4.69 -10.45
N GLY A 48 -0.31 -5.04 -11.62
CA GLY A 48 -0.79 -6.41 -11.91
C GLY A 48 -2.01 -6.85 -11.08
N ALA A 49 -2.76 -5.88 -10.58
CA ALA A 49 -4.08 -5.95 -9.96
C ALA A 49 -4.65 -4.53 -9.96
N ARG A 50 -5.97 -4.36 -9.84
CA ARG A 50 -6.58 -3.02 -9.77
C ARG A 50 -5.92 -2.17 -8.67
N GLY A 51 -5.17 -1.13 -9.05
CA GLY A 51 -4.59 -0.15 -8.14
C GLY A 51 -5.57 0.97 -7.75
N GLN A 52 -5.03 2.06 -7.21
CA GLN A 52 -5.80 3.27 -6.87
C GLN A 52 -6.45 3.91 -8.10
N GLU A 53 -5.86 3.77 -9.29
CA GLU A 53 -6.38 4.34 -10.55
C GLU A 53 -7.84 3.94 -10.84
N PHE A 54 -8.23 2.72 -10.51
CA PHE A 54 -9.60 2.25 -10.70
C PHE A 54 -10.61 2.98 -9.82
N ASN A 55 -10.19 3.69 -8.76
CA ASN A 55 -11.09 4.56 -8.01
C ASN A 55 -11.51 5.78 -8.83
N ALA A 56 -10.68 6.27 -9.76
CA ALA A 56 -10.93 7.48 -10.54
C ALA A 56 -11.84 7.26 -11.76
N TRP A 57 -11.89 6.04 -12.31
CA TRP A 57 -12.63 5.76 -13.55
C TRP A 57 -13.19 4.34 -13.67
N GLY A 58 -12.98 3.49 -12.65
CA GLY A 58 -13.52 2.14 -12.65
C GLY A 58 -15.04 2.13 -12.56
N GLU A 59 -15.65 1.10 -13.14
CA GLU A 59 -17.07 0.81 -12.98
C GLU A 59 -17.46 0.67 -11.50
N ASN A 60 -18.73 0.91 -11.19
CA ASN A 60 -19.29 0.87 -9.83
C ASN A 60 -18.65 1.87 -8.85
N HIS A 61 -18.31 3.07 -9.34
CA HIS A 61 -17.83 4.19 -8.53
C HIS A 61 -16.49 3.93 -7.82
N GLY A 62 -15.66 3.02 -8.35
CA GLY A 62 -14.32 2.73 -7.85
C GLY A 62 -14.12 1.29 -7.36
N ASN A 63 -13.03 1.04 -6.64
CA ASN A 63 -12.81 -0.23 -5.97
C ASN A 63 -13.74 -0.35 -4.75
N PRO A 64 -14.28 -1.55 -4.42
CA PRO A 64 -15.11 -1.73 -3.24
C PRO A 64 -14.29 -1.61 -1.94
N PRO A 65 -14.90 -1.28 -0.80
CA PRO A 65 -14.18 -1.13 0.48
C PRO A 65 -13.33 -2.34 0.90
N GLU A 66 -13.78 -3.56 0.58
CA GLU A 66 -13.06 -4.82 0.88
C GLU A 66 -11.83 -5.06 -0.02
N HIS A 67 -11.64 -4.30 -1.10
CA HIS A 67 -10.57 -4.58 -2.07
C HIS A 67 -9.19 -4.68 -1.41
N THR A 68 -8.84 -3.70 -0.59
CA THR A 68 -7.55 -3.65 0.10
C THR A 68 -7.42 -4.67 1.24
N THR A 69 -8.51 -5.25 1.73
CA THR A 69 -8.49 -6.36 2.72
C THR A 69 -8.40 -7.73 2.03
N ILE A 70 -8.49 -7.79 0.71
CA ILE A 70 -8.32 -9.02 -0.10
C ILE A 70 -6.91 -9.11 -0.69
N LEU A 71 -6.35 -7.99 -1.18
CA LEU A 71 -5.05 -7.96 -1.86
C LEU A 71 -3.90 -8.64 -1.07
N PRO A 72 -3.77 -8.44 0.26
CA PRO A 72 -2.73 -9.09 1.08
C PRO A 72 -2.80 -10.62 1.09
N PHE A 73 -4.00 -11.19 0.95
CA PHE A 73 -4.25 -12.63 0.98
C PHE A 73 -4.24 -13.26 -0.42
N THR A 74 -4.05 -12.46 -1.47
CA THR A 74 -4.12 -12.92 -2.86
C THR A 74 -2.95 -12.36 -3.66
N ARG A 75 -3.07 -11.13 -4.18
CA ARG A 75 -2.09 -10.49 -5.06
C ARG A 75 -0.71 -10.34 -4.42
N LEU A 76 -0.65 -9.95 -3.14
CA LEU A 76 0.62 -9.67 -2.46
C LEU A 76 1.35 -10.93 -1.98
N LEU A 77 0.72 -12.12 -2.06
CA LEU A 77 1.41 -13.39 -1.75
C LEU A 77 2.61 -13.65 -2.67
N GLY A 78 2.60 -13.10 -3.90
CA GLY A 78 3.70 -13.22 -4.85
C GLY A 78 4.83 -12.20 -4.65
N GLY A 79 4.54 -11.05 -4.06
CA GLY A 79 5.47 -9.92 -3.97
C GLY A 79 4.78 -8.55 -3.88
N PRO A 80 5.56 -7.46 -3.84
CA PRO A 80 5.06 -6.11 -3.63
C PRO A 80 4.10 -5.65 -4.74
N MET A 81 3.34 -4.59 -4.42
CA MET A 81 2.43 -3.95 -5.36
C MET A 81 2.60 -2.44 -5.33
N ASP A 82 2.84 -1.82 -6.49
CA ASP A 82 2.61 -0.39 -6.64
C ASP A 82 1.10 -0.14 -6.67
N PHE A 83 0.52 0.16 -5.51
CA PHE A 83 -0.92 0.42 -5.38
C PHE A 83 -1.27 1.90 -5.56
N THR A 84 -0.27 2.79 -5.45
CA THR A 84 -0.42 4.25 -5.44
C THR A 84 -1.40 4.79 -4.37
N PRO A 85 -1.19 4.53 -3.06
CA PRO A 85 -2.07 5.01 -1.99
C PRO A 85 -1.96 6.52 -1.74
N GLY A 86 -2.73 7.02 -0.77
CA GLY A 86 -2.53 8.34 -0.19
C GLY A 86 -3.36 9.45 -0.82
N ILE A 87 -4.53 9.14 -1.37
CA ILE A 87 -5.46 10.17 -1.86
C ILE A 87 -6.12 10.89 -0.67
N PHE A 88 -6.07 12.21 -0.66
CA PHE A 88 -6.60 13.09 0.39
C PHE A 88 -7.93 13.72 -0.02
N ASP A 89 -8.07 14.16 -1.27
CA ASP A 89 -9.36 14.45 -1.85
C ASP A 89 -10.03 13.15 -2.31
N LEU A 90 -10.84 12.56 -1.43
CA LEU A 90 -11.47 11.26 -1.66
C LEU A 90 -12.66 11.33 -2.61
N LEU A 91 -13.24 12.52 -2.81
CA LEU A 91 -14.46 12.69 -3.59
C LEU A 91 -14.14 13.20 -5.00
N PHE A 92 -13.16 14.12 -5.14
CA PHE A 92 -12.70 14.66 -6.42
C PHE A 92 -13.83 14.97 -7.41
N GLU A 93 -14.96 15.47 -6.88
CA GLU A 93 -16.23 15.58 -7.61
C GLU A 93 -16.13 16.50 -8.83
N GLU A 94 -15.26 17.52 -8.75
CA GLU A 94 -14.98 18.42 -9.87
C GLU A 94 -14.39 17.68 -11.07
N ALA A 95 -13.51 16.69 -10.82
CA ALA A 95 -12.85 15.94 -11.88
C ALA A 95 -13.67 14.73 -12.33
N ARG A 96 -14.31 14.02 -11.39
CA ARG A 96 -15.06 12.77 -11.66
C ARG A 96 -16.24 12.64 -10.69
N PRO A 97 -17.41 13.25 -10.98
CA PRO A 97 -18.54 13.28 -10.05
C PRO A 97 -19.16 11.90 -9.76
N ASP A 98 -18.95 10.92 -10.64
CA ASP A 98 -19.49 9.56 -10.51
C ASP A 98 -18.49 8.58 -9.89
N ASN A 99 -17.31 9.02 -9.47
CA ASN A 99 -16.26 8.14 -8.95
C ASN A 99 -15.68 8.72 -7.67
N ARG A 100 -15.22 7.84 -6.77
CA ARG A 100 -14.59 8.25 -5.53
C ARG A 100 -13.61 7.21 -5.02
N VAL A 101 -12.78 7.59 -4.06
CA VAL A 101 -12.04 6.62 -3.24
C VAL A 101 -12.98 6.12 -2.14
N ASN A 102 -13.36 4.84 -2.20
CA ASN A 102 -14.27 4.21 -1.22
C ASN A 102 -13.55 3.81 0.07
N THR A 103 -12.87 4.77 0.70
CA THR A 103 -12.16 4.62 1.98
C THR A 103 -12.34 5.87 2.84
N THR A 104 -11.90 5.83 4.09
CA THR A 104 -11.63 7.03 4.89
C THR A 104 -10.24 7.60 4.56
N LEU A 105 -9.94 8.80 5.06
CA LEU A 105 -8.61 9.39 4.93
C LEU A 105 -7.57 8.57 5.71
N THR A 106 -7.91 8.09 6.91
CA THR A 106 -6.94 7.36 7.73
C THR A 106 -6.67 5.96 7.18
N LYS A 107 -7.66 5.34 6.51
CA LYS A 107 -7.42 4.12 5.72
C LYS A 107 -6.38 4.37 4.62
N GLN A 108 -6.38 5.52 3.94
CA GLN A 108 -5.34 5.85 2.94
C GLN A 108 -3.94 5.93 3.56
N LEU A 109 -3.81 6.46 4.77
CA LEU A 109 -2.54 6.44 5.52
C LEU A 109 -2.13 5.01 5.89
N ALA A 110 -3.06 4.20 6.40
CA ALA A 110 -2.78 2.83 6.80
C ALA A 110 -2.28 1.94 5.63
N LEU A 111 -2.63 2.24 4.38
CA LEU A 111 -2.19 1.48 3.21
C LEU A 111 -0.67 1.49 3.01
N TYR A 112 0.05 2.53 3.46
CA TYR A 112 1.51 2.57 3.41
C TYR A 112 2.18 1.48 4.25
N VAL A 113 1.49 1.00 5.30
CA VAL A 113 1.96 -0.11 6.14
C VAL A 113 1.33 -1.43 5.69
N VAL A 114 0.05 -1.43 5.34
CA VAL A 114 -0.68 -2.67 5.04
C VAL A 114 -0.24 -3.27 3.69
N LEU A 115 -0.15 -2.46 2.64
CA LEU A 115 0.24 -2.91 1.30
C LEU A 115 1.73 -2.72 1.09
N TYR A 116 2.51 -3.77 1.27
CA TYR A 116 3.97 -3.66 1.13
C TYR A 116 4.40 -3.32 -0.30
N SER A 117 5.19 -2.26 -0.43
CA SER A 117 6.03 -1.99 -1.60
C SER A 117 7.31 -1.28 -1.17
N PRO A 118 8.49 -1.60 -1.76
CA PRO A 118 9.69 -0.81 -1.52
C PRO A 118 9.65 0.57 -2.21
N LEU A 119 8.66 0.79 -3.08
CA LEU A 119 8.34 2.05 -3.73
C LEU A 119 6.88 2.41 -3.40
N HIS A 120 6.67 3.49 -2.66
CA HIS A 120 5.34 4.04 -2.40
C HIS A 120 5.21 5.42 -3.06
N MET A 121 4.08 5.62 -3.74
CA MET A 121 3.66 6.93 -4.24
C MET A 121 2.77 7.62 -3.21
N ALA A 122 2.93 8.94 -3.08
CA ALA A 122 1.88 9.83 -2.57
C ALA A 122 1.10 10.33 -3.79
N ALA A 123 -0.04 9.68 -4.05
CA ALA A 123 -0.68 9.71 -5.36
C ALA A 123 -1.54 10.95 -5.66
N ASP A 124 -1.83 11.78 -4.67
CA ASP A 124 -2.71 12.93 -4.83
C ASP A 124 -1.95 14.14 -5.40
N LEU A 125 -2.72 15.15 -5.79
CA LEU A 125 -2.20 16.45 -6.16
C LEU A 125 -1.53 17.12 -4.95
N PRO A 126 -0.39 17.82 -5.13
CA PRO A 126 0.29 18.53 -4.04
C PRO A 126 -0.63 19.46 -3.23
N GLU A 127 -1.53 20.19 -3.88
CA GLU A 127 -2.48 21.10 -3.25
C GLU A 127 -3.41 20.40 -2.24
N ASN A 128 -3.76 19.13 -2.47
CA ASN A 128 -4.59 18.35 -1.56
C ASN A 128 -3.83 17.96 -0.28
N TYR A 129 -2.51 17.77 -0.39
CA TYR A 129 -1.63 17.58 0.76
C TYR A 129 -1.36 18.89 1.52
N GLU A 130 -1.11 19.98 0.79
CA GLU A 130 -0.91 21.31 1.38
C GLU A 130 -2.14 21.79 2.17
N ALA A 131 -3.35 21.45 1.73
CA ALA A 131 -4.58 21.73 2.44
C ALA A 131 -4.76 20.93 3.74
N ARG A 132 -4.01 19.83 3.93
CA ARG A 132 -4.10 18.93 5.10
C ARG A 132 -2.72 18.47 5.57
N PRO A 133 -1.87 19.39 6.06
CA PRO A 133 -0.48 19.09 6.40
C PRO A 133 -0.35 18.11 7.58
N GLU A 134 -1.32 18.11 8.51
CA GLU A 134 -1.30 17.24 9.69
C GLU A 134 -1.36 15.74 9.30
N PRO A 135 -2.38 15.23 8.56
CA PRO A 135 -2.35 13.86 8.05
C PRO A 135 -1.17 13.55 7.12
N PHE A 136 -0.70 14.53 6.35
CA PHE A 136 0.42 14.33 5.43
C PHE A 136 1.73 14.05 6.15
N GLN A 137 1.88 14.47 7.41
CA GLN A 137 3.04 14.19 8.23
C GLN A 137 3.32 12.68 8.34
N PHE A 138 2.28 11.84 8.48
CA PHE A 138 2.45 10.39 8.46
C PHE A 138 3.12 9.86 7.18
N ILE A 139 2.74 10.39 6.01
CA ILE A 139 3.31 9.98 4.72
C ILE A 139 4.79 10.40 4.63
N ARG A 140 5.16 11.53 5.25
CA ARG A 140 6.54 11.98 5.32
C ARG A 140 7.40 11.12 6.23
N ASP A 141 6.81 10.55 7.28
CA ASP A 141 7.52 9.80 8.30
C ASP A 141 7.60 8.29 8.00
N VAL A 142 6.62 7.71 7.27
CA VAL A 142 6.56 6.26 7.03
C VAL A 142 7.67 5.78 6.09
N PRO A 143 8.48 4.77 6.46
CA PRO A 143 9.49 4.20 5.58
C PRO A 143 8.86 3.17 4.61
N THR A 144 9.64 2.73 3.63
CA THR A 144 9.23 1.70 2.67
C THR A 144 10.03 0.39 2.77
N ASP A 145 11.05 0.36 3.64
CA ASP A 145 11.89 -0.82 3.87
C ASP A 145 11.85 -1.23 5.35
N TRP A 146 11.67 -2.54 5.58
CA TRP A 146 11.24 -3.06 6.87
C TRP A 146 12.17 -4.20 7.32
N GLU A 147 12.59 -4.17 8.58
CA GLU A 147 13.36 -5.25 9.21
C GLU A 147 12.45 -6.40 9.65
N ASP A 148 11.31 -6.07 10.25
CA ASP A 148 10.34 -7.03 10.76
C ASP A 148 8.93 -6.64 10.28
N THR A 149 8.09 -7.64 10.09
CA THR A 149 6.68 -7.49 9.72
C THR A 149 5.87 -8.54 10.45
N ARG A 150 4.83 -8.12 11.16
CA ARG A 150 3.92 -9.01 11.89
C ARG A 150 2.48 -8.65 11.58
N VAL A 151 1.65 -9.67 11.43
CA VAL A 151 0.20 -9.51 11.24
C VAL A 151 -0.47 -9.80 12.59
N LEU A 152 -1.15 -8.80 13.15
CA LEU A 152 -1.78 -8.91 14.47
C LEU A 152 -3.23 -9.41 14.39
N ASN A 153 -3.97 -8.97 13.37
CA ASN A 153 -5.35 -9.38 13.11
C ASN A 153 -5.53 -9.54 11.61
N ALA A 154 -6.26 -10.57 11.17
CA ALA A 154 -6.45 -10.86 9.76
C ALA A 154 -7.73 -11.65 9.53
N SER A 155 -8.56 -11.16 8.61
CA SER A 155 -9.65 -11.92 8.02
C SER A 155 -9.83 -11.44 6.58
N ILE A 156 -9.64 -12.35 5.61
CA ILE A 156 -9.73 -12.03 4.18
C ILE A 156 -11.07 -11.36 3.86
N GLY A 157 -11.02 -10.24 3.13
CA GLY A 157 -12.22 -9.48 2.78
C GLY A 157 -12.80 -8.63 3.91
N ASN A 158 -12.37 -8.81 5.17
CA ASN A 158 -12.96 -8.11 6.30
C ASN A 158 -12.02 -7.09 6.94
N TYR A 159 -10.84 -7.50 7.41
CA TYR A 159 -9.92 -6.59 8.11
C TYR A 159 -8.49 -7.12 8.16
N LEU A 160 -7.55 -6.21 8.37
CA LEU A 160 -6.14 -6.53 8.51
C LEU A 160 -5.42 -5.48 9.37
N THR A 161 -4.64 -5.93 10.35
CA THR A 161 -3.73 -5.11 11.16
C THR A 161 -2.31 -5.61 10.98
N VAL A 162 -1.43 -4.77 10.43
CA VAL A 162 -0.01 -5.07 10.21
C VAL A 162 0.83 -4.12 11.03
N VAL A 163 1.86 -4.65 11.69
CA VAL A 163 2.93 -3.84 12.29
C VAL A 163 4.25 -4.14 11.60
N ARG A 164 5.06 -3.11 11.41
CA ARG A 164 6.37 -3.23 10.77
C ARG A 164 7.39 -2.40 11.51
N LYS A 165 8.59 -2.96 11.63
CA LYS A 165 9.75 -2.25 12.18
C LYS A 165 10.55 -1.67 11.04
N ASP A 166 10.80 -0.37 11.07
CA ASP A 166 11.70 0.27 10.12
C ASP A 166 13.06 -0.45 10.12
N ARG A 167 13.63 -0.66 8.92
CA ARG A 167 14.96 -1.24 8.80
C ARG A 167 16.05 -0.35 9.38
N ASN A 168 15.88 0.97 9.34
CA ASN A 168 16.95 1.92 9.65
C ASN A 168 16.77 2.60 11.03
N SER A 169 15.77 2.22 11.82
CA SER A 169 15.53 2.80 13.14
C SER A 169 14.91 1.81 14.14
N ALA A 170 14.60 2.31 15.34
CA ALA A 170 13.87 1.55 16.35
C ALA A 170 12.34 1.69 16.20
N ASP A 171 11.88 2.48 15.23
CA ASP A 171 10.49 2.87 15.10
C ASP A 171 9.64 1.76 14.52
N TRP A 172 8.39 1.73 14.98
CA TRP A 172 7.38 0.79 14.56
C TRP A 172 6.19 1.53 13.98
N TYR A 173 5.69 1.01 12.87
CA TYR A 173 4.51 1.54 12.19
C TYR A 173 3.41 0.50 12.21
N LEU A 174 2.19 0.94 12.49
CA LEU A 174 1.00 0.10 12.53
C LEU A 174 -0.02 0.63 11.54
N GLY A 175 -0.46 -0.23 10.62
CA GLY A 175 -1.58 0.04 9.74
C GLY A 175 -2.71 -0.94 10.03
N SER A 176 -3.92 -0.42 10.21
CA SER A 176 -5.13 -1.21 10.40
C SER A 176 -6.20 -0.75 9.41
N ILE A 177 -6.79 -1.70 8.69
CA ILE A 177 -7.86 -1.43 7.73
C ILE A 177 -9.04 -2.39 7.94
N SER A 178 -10.24 -1.92 7.61
CA SER A 178 -11.47 -2.71 7.56
C SER A 178 -12.10 -2.64 6.17
N ASP A 179 -13.13 -3.44 5.96
CA ASP A 179 -14.06 -3.43 4.84
C ASP A 179 -15.09 -2.28 4.99
N ALA A 180 -16.31 -2.46 4.49
CA ALA A 180 -17.38 -1.49 4.64
C ALA A 180 -17.91 -1.39 6.08
N GLU A 181 -17.60 -2.37 6.94
CA GLU A 181 -18.08 -2.43 8.31
C GLU A 181 -17.02 -1.84 9.25
N GLY A 182 -17.43 -0.87 10.08
CA GLY A 182 -16.58 -0.33 11.15
C GLY A 182 -16.28 -1.39 12.20
N ARG A 183 -15.04 -1.45 12.69
CA ARG A 183 -14.59 -2.52 13.61
C ARG A 183 -13.70 -1.98 14.72
N VAL A 184 -13.81 -2.61 15.89
CA VAL A 184 -12.84 -2.47 16.99
C VAL A 184 -11.94 -3.69 16.99
N LEU A 185 -10.64 -3.48 16.77
CA LEU A 185 -9.63 -4.54 16.74
C LEU A 185 -8.66 -4.35 17.89
N HIS A 186 -8.32 -5.45 18.56
CA HIS A 186 -7.34 -5.43 19.64
C HIS A 186 -5.93 -5.67 19.09
N ALA A 187 -5.04 -4.70 19.28
CA ALA A 187 -3.65 -4.73 18.85
C ALA A 187 -2.69 -4.70 20.06
N PRO A 188 -2.25 -5.86 20.58
CA PRO A 188 -1.31 -5.90 21.69
C PRO A 188 0.06 -5.33 21.27
N LEU A 189 0.67 -4.49 22.09
CA LEU A 189 1.96 -3.84 21.81
C LEU A 189 3.18 -4.70 22.22
N ASN A 190 3.03 -6.02 22.27
CA ASN A 190 4.09 -6.95 22.70
C ASN A 190 5.21 -7.14 21.65
N PHE A 191 5.08 -6.51 20.48
CA PHE A 191 6.13 -6.43 19.47
C PHE A 191 7.17 -5.35 19.76
N LEU A 192 6.83 -4.38 20.60
CA LEU A 192 7.76 -3.35 21.06
C LEU A 192 8.83 -3.94 21.98
N ALA A 193 10.01 -3.32 22.00
CA ALA A 193 11.11 -3.79 22.84
C ALA A 193 10.77 -3.60 24.33
N PRO A 194 10.94 -4.64 25.18
CA PRO A 194 10.69 -4.51 26.62
C PRO A 194 11.53 -3.42 27.27
N GLY A 195 10.91 -2.63 28.16
CA GLY A 195 11.59 -1.57 28.92
C GLY A 195 11.91 -0.30 28.12
N GLN A 196 11.48 -0.20 26.87
CA GLN A 196 11.63 1.01 26.06
C GLN A 196 10.38 1.88 26.11
N THR A 197 10.57 3.19 25.97
CA THR A 197 9.49 4.17 25.84
C THR A 197 9.37 4.60 24.39
N TYR A 198 8.15 4.66 23.89
CA TYR A 198 7.82 5.09 22.53
C TYR A 198 6.83 6.25 22.59
N LEU A 199 6.99 7.23 21.69
CA LEU A 199 5.94 8.20 21.39
C LEU A 199 5.03 7.60 20.32
N ALA A 200 3.74 7.51 20.59
CA ALA A 200 2.76 7.04 19.62
C ALA A 200 1.99 8.23 19.03
N GLU A 201 2.20 8.49 17.75
CA GLU A 201 1.39 9.41 16.96
C GLU A 201 0.27 8.61 16.27
N ILE A 202 -0.98 8.89 16.64
CA ILE A 202 -2.12 8.06 16.24
C ILE A 202 -3.01 8.83 15.28
N TYR A 203 -3.01 8.38 14.02
CA TYR A 203 -3.95 8.80 12.98
C TYR A 203 -5.09 7.78 12.92
N ARG A 204 -6.31 8.19 13.26
CA ARG A 204 -7.48 7.31 13.31
C ARG A 204 -8.74 8.02 12.83
N ASP A 205 -9.70 7.25 12.37
CA ASP A 205 -11.03 7.74 11.99
C ASP A 205 -11.69 8.50 13.15
N GLY A 206 -12.47 9.51 12.78
CA GLY A 206 -13.21 10.33 13.74
C GLY A 206 -14.45 9.60 14.29
N PRO A 207 -15.16 10.19 15.27
CA PRO A 207 -16.38 9.60 15.82
C PRO A 207 -17.49 9.32 14.80
N SER A 208 -17.47 10.01 13.66
CA SER A 208 -18.45 9.89 12.56
C SER A 208 -18.04 8.90 11.46
N GLY A 209 -16.92 8.20 11.63
CA GLY A 209 -16.22 7.56 10.52
C GLY A 209 -15.30 8.53 9.80
#